data_AF-A0A951EVJ9-F1
#
_entry.id   AF-A0A951EVJ9-F1
#
_cell.length_a   1.000
_cell.length_b   1.000
_cell.length_c   1.000
_cell.angle_alpha   90.00
_cell.angle_beta   90.00
_cell.angle_gamma   90.00
#
_symmetry.space_group_name_H-M   'P 1'
#
loop_
_entity.id
_entity.type
_entity.pdbx_description
1 polymer ?
#
loop_
_entity_poly.entity_id
_entity_poly.type
_entity_poly.pdbx_seq_one_letter_code
_entity_poly.pdbx_strand_id
1 'polypeptide(L)'
;MSKQRQAIFVVMSLAFGLVISLGLLELAARVYMHTAKVPIKRDPVVFVDDPGGYAFDPGVGWKPRPNSRDEVNGIFINNLGMRMSKTFDYEPEFYAKPRVLLVGDSMVYGFNVTQPFIFSEVLQREMPQLRVINAGIVGYNNVQEDVTMRRLLPLIRPQLSVLFFCENNDALANDRNDHF
;
A
#
# COMPACT_ATOMS: atom_id res chain seq x y z
N MET A 1 42.81 46.21 -0.55
CA MET A 1 42.41 44.89 0.00
C MET A 1 43.26 43.82 -0.70
N SER A 2 43.83 42.83 0.01
CA SER A 2 44.70 41.83 -0.66
C SER A 2 43.90 40.93 -1.61
N LYS A 3 44.53 40.45 -2.69
CA LYS A 3 43.90 39.54 -3.68
C LYS A 3 43.24 38.31 -3.00
N GLN A 4 43.86 37.81 -1.93
CA GLN A 4 43.33 36.71 -1.13
C GLN A 4 42.01 37.08 -0.41
N ARG A 5 41.92 38.27 0.20
CA ARG A 5 40.69 38.74 0.85
C ARG A 5 39.56 38.97 -0.15
N GLN A 6 39.88 39.43 -1.36
CA GLN A 6 38.92 39.57 -2.46
C GLN A 6 38.40 38.21 -2.93
N ALA A 7 39.28 37.22 -3.11
CA ALA A 7 38.88 35.88 -3.51
C ALA A 7 37.97 35.22 -2.46
N ILE A 8 38.31 35.33 -1.17
CA ILE A 8 37.48 34.81 -0.07
C ILE A 8 36.11 35.47 -0.06
N PHE A 9 36.05 36.80 -0.18
CA PHE A 9 34.78 37.53 -0.21
C PHE A 9 33.88 37.09 -1.38
N VAL A 10 34.45 36.89 -2.57
CA VAL A 10 33.71 36.42 -3.76
C VAL A 10 33.18 35.01 -3.53
N VAL A 11 34.01 34.07 -3.06
CA VAL A 11 33.59 32.69 -2.79
C VAL A 11 32.47 32.65 -1.74
N MET A 12 32.60 33.42 -0.66
CA MET A 12 31.57 33.50 0.39
C MET A 12 30.26 34.08 -0.15
N SER A 13 30.33 35.10 -1.01
CA SER A 13 29.16 35.70 -1.64
C SER A 13 28.45 34.73 -2.59
N LEU A 14 29.22 33.97 -3.37
CA LEU A 14 28.68 32.94 -4.27
C LEU A 14 28.04 31.78 -3.49
N ALA A 15 28.70 31.30 -2.44
CA ALA A 15 28.15 30.24 -1.58
C ALA A 15 26.87 30.69 -0.88
N PHE A 16 26.85 31.92 -0.36
CA PHE A 16 25.67 32.51 0.27
C PHE A 16 24.52 32.67 -0.74
N GLY A 17 24.82 33.16 -1.94
CA GLY A 17 23.85 33.25 -3.03
C GLY A 17 23.27 31.89 -3.40
N LEU A 18 24.10 30.85 -3.52
CA LEU A 18 23.65 29.49 -3.81
C LEU A 18 22.71 28.94 -2.74
N VAL A 19 23.02 29.13 -1.45
CA VAL A 19 22.15 28.70 -0.35
C VAL A 19 20.80 29.40 -0.39
N ILE A 20 20.77 30.71 -0.64
CA ILE A 20 19.51 31.46 -0.79
C ILE A 20 18.73 30.94 -1.99
N SER A 21 19.37 30.76 -3.14
CA SER A 21 18.71 30.27 -4.35
C SER A 21 18.10 28.88 -4.16
N LEU A 22 18.80 27.95 -3.49
CA LEU A 22 18.27 26.63 -3.17
C LEU A 22 17.10 26.70 -2.18
N GLY A 23 17.19 27.57 -1.16
CA GLY A 23 16.10 27.78 -0.21
C GLY A 23 14.83 28.37 -0.86
N LEU A 24 15.02 29.32 -1.79
CA LEU A 24 13.90 29.89 -2.56
C LEU A 24 13.30 28.87 -3.54
N LEU A 25 14.12 28.02 -4.17
CA LEU A 25 13.66 26.97 -5.07
C LEU A 25 12.80 25.94 -4.33
N GLU A 26 13.25 25.49 -3.15
CA GLU A 26 12.49 24.59 -2.27
C GLU A 26 11.17 25.22 -1.82
N LEU A 27 11.19 26.50 -1.41
CA LEU A 27 9.98 27.23 -1.02
C LEU A 27 9.00 27.36 -2.19
N ALA A 28 9.50 27.70 -3.38
CA ALA A 28 8.69 27.78 -4.59
C ALA A 28 8.09 26.42 -4.95
N ALA A 29 8.87 25.33 -4.84
CA ALA A 29 8.38 23.97 -5.05
C ALA A 29 7.28 23.60 -4.05
N ARG A 30 7.44 23.95 -2.76
CA ARG A 30 6.41 23.71 -1.72
C ARG A 30 5.14 24.50 -1.97
N VAL A 31 5.26 25.78 -2.29
CA VAL A 31 4.11 26.63 -2.63
C VAL A 31 3.44 26.11 -3.89
N TYR A 32 4.20 25.76 -4.92
CA TYR A 32 3.67 25.18 -6.15
C TYR A 32 2.92 23.88 -5.87
N MET A 33 3.50 22.92 -5.16
CA MET A 33 2.82 21.66 -4.81
C MET A 33 1.57 21.85 -3.94
N HIS A 34 1.52 22.91 -3.12
CA HIS A 34 0.37 23.21 -2.28
C HIS A 34 -0.74 23.99 -3.02
N THR A 35 -0.36 24.88 -3.95
CA THR A 35 -1.28 25.83 -4.62
C THR A 35 -1.67 25.40 -6.02
N ALA A 36 -0.74 24.83 -6.77
CA ALA A 36 -1.13 23.95 -7.84
C ALA A 36 -1.84 22.82 -7.11
N LYS A 37 -3.17 22.84 -7.21
CA LYS A 37 -3.99 21.65 -7.07
C LYS A 37 -3.52 20.71 -8.19
N VAL A 38 -2.27 20.23 -8.12
CA VAL A 38 -1.82 19.08 -8.87
C VAL A 38 -2.90 18.10 -8.48
N PRO A 39 -3.79 17.74 -9.41
CA PRO A 39 -4.61 16.60 -9.15
C PRO A 39 -3.53 15.53 -9.07
N ILE A 40 -3.13 15.17 -7.85
CA ILE A 40 -2.96 13.76 -7.57
C ILE A 40 -4.30 13.27 -8.07
N LYS A 41 -4.30 12.75 -9.31
CA LYS A 41 -5.36 11.87 -9.75
C LYS A 41 -5.24 10.72 -8.76
N ARG A 42 -5.81 10.95 -7.56
CA ARG A 42 -6.66 10.00 -6.89
C ARG A 42 -7.79 9.85 -7.89
N ASP A 43 -7.50 9.22 -9.03
CA ASP A 43 -8.50 8.38 -9.65
C ASP A 43 -8.81 7.48 -8.47
N PRO A 44 -9.96 7.68 -7.80
CA PRO A 44 -10.35 6.65 -6.87
C PRO A 44 -10.29 5.41 -7.76
N VAL A 45 -9.75 4.32 -7.24
CA VAL A 45 -10.12 3.04 -7.82
C VAL A 45 -11.61 2.92 -7.50
N VAL A 46 -12.42 3.68 -8.25
CA VAL A 46 -13.84 3.52 -8.34
C VAL A 46 -13.88 2.18 -9.02
N PHE A 47 -14.26 1.17 -8.26
CA PHE A 47 -14.81 -0.03 -8.83
C PHE A 47 -16.10 0.42 -9.53
N VAL A 48 -15.96 1.07 -10.71
CA VAL A 48 -17.07 1.64 -11.50
C VAL A 48 -18.05 0.52 -11.85
N ASP A 49 -17.58 -0.72 -11.79
CA ASP A 49 -18.33 -1.95 -11.96
C ASP A 49 -18.14 -2.86 -10.74
N ASP A 50 -18.53 -2.46 -9.52
CA ASP A 50 -18.63 -3.40 -8.40
C ASP A 50 -20.04 -4.01 -8.33
N PRO A 51 -20.28 -5.24 -8.83
CA PRO A 51 -21.56 -5.93 -8.68
C PRO A 51 -21.85 -6.40 -7.24
N GLY A 52 -21.10 -5.93 -6.24
CA GLY A 52 -21.25 -6.25 -4.82
C GLY A 52 -20.06 -6.95 -4.18
N GLY A 53 -18.87 -6.91 -4.78
CA GLY A 53 -17.63 -7.49 -4.28
C GLY A 53 -16.90 -6.66 -3.23
N TYR A 54 -17.23 -5.37 -3.04
CA TYR A 54 -16.65 -4.48 -2.04
C TYR A 54 -17.70 -3.91 -1.07
N ALA A 55 -17.26 -3.60 0.15
CA ALA A 55 -18.02 -2.92 1.17
C ALA A 55 -17.16 -1.86 1.85
N PHE A 56 -17.79 -0.75 2.21
CA PHE A 56 -17.14 0.33 2.93
C PHE A 56 -17.04 0.03 4.44
N ASP A 57 -15.87 0.28 5.04
CA ASP A 57 -15.58 0.17 6.47
C ASP A 57 -15.06 1.52 6.98
N PRO A 58 -15.75 2.20 7.91
CA PRO A 58 -15.34 3.54 8.35
C PRO A 58 -13.93 3.64 8.94
N GLY A 59 -13.35 2.52 9.38
CA GLY A 59 -12.02 2.52 9.99
C GLY A 59 -10.87 2.16 9.05
N VAL A 60 -11.14 1.73 7.81
CA VAL A 60 -10.08 1.37 6.84
C VAL A 60 -10.44 1.70 5.38
N GLY A 61 -11.66 2.13 5.11
CA GLY A 61 -12.19 2.41 3.77
C GLY A 61 -12.78 1.18 3.08
N TRP A 62 -12.69 1.17 1.76
CA TRP A 62 -13.23 0.09 0.93
C TRP A 62 -12.47 -1.22 1.15
N LYS A 63 -13.18 -2.32 1.36
CA LYS A 63 -12.58 -3.65 1.49
C LYS A 63 -13.42 -4.69 0.73
N PRO A 64 -12.83 -5.80 0.28
CA PRO A 64 -13.60 -6.89 -0.30
C PRO A 64 -14.66 -7.41 0.68
N ARG A 65 -15.84 -7.78 0.17
CA ARG A 65 -16.86 -8.45 0.96
C ARG A 65 -16.39 -9.85 1.30
N PRO A 66 -16.40 -10.24 2.58
CA PRO A 66 -16.10 -11.62 2.95
C PRO A 66 -17.02 -12.62 2.25
N ASN A 67 -16.49 -13.79 1.93
CA ASN A 67 -17.20 -14.87 1.25
C ASN A 67 -17.78 -14.47 -0.12
N SER A 68 -17.13 -13.54 -0.82
CA SER A 68 -17.54 -13.14 -2.17
C SER A 68 -16.74 -13.89 -3.24
N ARG A 69 -17.40 -14.07 -4.38
CA ARG A 69 -16.85 -14.72 -5.56
C ARG A 69 -17.19 -13.91 -6.79
N ASP A 70 -16.17 -13.57 -7.56
CA ASP A 70 -16.32 -13.01 -8.90
C ASP A 70 -15.98 -14.11 -9.90
N GLU A 71 -17.02 -14.74 -10.45
CA GLU A 71 -16.86 -15.85 -11.39
C GLU A 71 -16.28 -15.39 -12.73
N VAL A 72 -16.48 -14.13 -13.10
CA VAL A 72 -16.02 -13.57 -14.38
C VAL A 72 -14.49 -13.42 -14.36
N ASN A 73 -13.95 -12.88 -13.27
CA ASN A 73 -12.52 -12.63 -13.13
C ASN A 73 -11.77 -13.74 -12.36
N GLY A 74 -12.47 -14.80 -11.92
CA GLY A 74 -11.90 -15.85 -11.08
C GLY A 74 -11.48 -15.32 -9.70
N ILE A 75 -12.22 -14.32 -9.20
CA ILE A 75 -12.27 -13.71 -7.88
C ILE A 75 -12.59 -14.61 -6.69
N PHE A 76 -11.68 -15.02 -5.80
CA PHE A 76 -12.10 -15.69 -4.54
C PHE A 76 -11.69 -14.90 -3.31
N ILE A 77 -12.68 -14.43 -2.55
CA ILE A 77 -12.50 -13.73 -1.28
C ILE A 77 -13.01 -14.63 -0.16
N ASN A 78 -12.13 -14.96 0.78
CA ASN A 78 -12.49 -15.83 1.90
C ASN A 78 -13.33 -15.11 2.98
N ASN A 79 -13.61 -15.83 4.07
CA ASN A 79 -14.35 -15.34 5.24
C ASN A 79 -13.68 -14.17 5.97
N LEU A 80 -12.41 -13.86 5.70
CA LEU A 80 -11.69 -12.73 6.27
C LEU A 80 -11.63 -11.52 5.33
N GLY A 81 -12.24 -11.60 4.15
CA GLY A 81 -12.12 -10.55 3.14
C GLY A 81 -10.79 -10.62 2.37
N MET A 82 -10.04 -11.74 2.49
CA MET A 82 -8.71 -11.92 1.90
C MET A 82 -8.80 -12.69 0.59
N ARG A 83 -7.98 -12.34 -0.39
CA ARG A 83 -8.04 -12.96 -1.73
C ARG A 83 -7.34 -14.31 -1.75
N MET A 84 -8.10 -15.39 -1.57
CA MET A 84 -7.58 -16.75 -1.37
C MET A 84 -8.51 -17.82 -1.94
N SER A 85 -7.92 -18.86 -2.52
CA SER A 85 -8.64 -20.04 -3.04
C SER A 85 -9.19 -20.96 -1.95
N LYS A 86 -8.62 -20.90 -0.74
CA LYS A 86 -9.05 -21.69 0.42
C LYS A 86 -9.66 -20.79 1.50
N THR A 87 -10.80 -21.22 2.03
CA THR A 87 -11.33 -20.69 3.28
C THR A 87 -10.47 -21.21 4.43
N PHE A 88 -10.27 -20.35 5.43
CA PHE A 88 -9.74 -20.79 6.71
C PHE A 88 -10.88 -20.72 7.69
N ASP A 89 -11.52 -21.85 7.89
CA ASP A 89 -12.19 -22.09 9.15
C ASP A 89 -11.05 -22.14 10.17
N TYR A 90 -11.13 -21.37 11.26
CA TYR A 90 -10.08 -21.25 12.30
C TYR A 90 -9.82 -22.56 13.08
N GLU A 91 -10.06 -23.68 12.42
CA GLU A 91 -9.82 -25.03 12.84
C GLU A 91 -8.36 -25.23 13.29
N PRO A 92 -8.12 -26.19 14.18
CA PRO A 92 -6.77 -26.52 14.64
C PRO A 92 -5.75 -26.71 13.49
N GLU A 93 -6.20 -27.20 12.33
CA GLU A 93 -5.37 -27.42 11.14
C GLU A 93 -4.86 -26.11 10.50
N PHE A 94 -5.57 -25.00 10.66
CA PHE A 94 -5.09 -23.69 10.21
C PHE A 94 -3.85 -23.27 11.01
N TYR A 95 -3.90 -23.48 12.33
CA TYR A 95 -2.82 -23.10 13.24
C TYR A 95 -1.66 -24.10 13.27
N ALA A 96 -1.83 -25.31 12.74
CA ALA A 96 -0.81 -26.37 12.69
C ALA A 96 0.38 -26.06 11.78
N LYS A 97 0.21 -25.15 10.80
CA LYS A 97 1.27 -24.75 9.85
C LYS A 97 1.73 -23.32 10.12
N PRO A 98 3.02 -22.98 9.88
CA PRO A 98 3.48 -21.60 9.90
C PRO A 98 2.69 -20.74 8.90
N ARG A 99 2.26 -19.56 9.34
CA ARG A 99 1.44 -18.61 8.60
C ARG A 99 2.28 -17.41 8.22
N VAL A 100 2.22 -17.06 6.94
CA VAL A 100 2.87 -15.89 6.36
C VAL A 100 1.77 -14.93 5.91
N LEU A 101 1.76 -13.74 6.48
CA LEU A 101 0.84 -12.68 6.10
C LEU A 101 1.52 -11.75 5.09
N LEU A 102 0.96 -11.66 3.88
CA LEU A 102 1.40 -10.72 2.86
C LEU A 102 0.52 -9.48 2.95
N VAL A 103 1.12 -8.32 3.18
CA VAL A 103 0.42 -7.04 3.33
C VAL A 103 0.86 -6.12 2.19
N GLY A 104 -0.09 -5.41 1.61
CA GLY A 104 0.21 -4.43 0.57
C GLY A 104 -1.07 -4.00 -0.15
N ASP A 105 -0.90 -3.66 -1.41
CA ASP A 105 -1.91 -3.01 -2.22
C ASP A 105 -2.37 -3.90 -3.41
N SER A 106 -2.59 -3.27 -4.57
CA SER A 106 -2.86 -3.91 -5.86
C SER A 106 -1.82 -4.95 -6.29
N MET A 107 -0.54 -4.78 -5.91
CA MET A 107 0.54 -5.72 -6.22
C MET A 107 0.38 -7.02 -5.45
N VAL A 108 0.06 -6.92 -4.16
CA VAL A 108 -0.20 -8.07 -3.30
C VAL A 108 -1.53 -8.72 -3.65
N TYR A 109 -2.57 -7.91 -3.92
CA TYR A 109 -3.86 -8.38 -4.40
C TYR A 109 -3.74 -9.16 -5.72
N GLY A 110 -2.80 -8.82 -6.58
CA GLY A 110 -2.68 -9.39 -7.93
C GLY A 110 -3.73 -8.82 -8.88
N PHE A 111 -3.83 -7.49 -8.92
CA PHE A 111 -4.77 -6.79 -9.80
C PHE A 111 -4.59 -7.23 -11.27
N ASN A 112 -5.70 -7.50 -11.96
CA ASN A 112 -5.75 -8.04 -13.33
C ASN A 112 -5.07 -9.41 -13.55
N VAL A 113 -4.76 -10.15 -12.48
CA VAL A 113 -4.26 -11.52 -12.54
C VAL A 113 -5.34 -12.46 -12.02
N THR A 114 -5.64 -13.56 -12.71
CA THR A 114 -6.63 -14.54 -12.23
C THR A 114 -6.09 -15.35 -11.05
N GLN A 115 -6.96 -15.86 -10.17
CA GLN A 115 -6.55 -16.45 -8.90
C GLN A 115 -5.37 -17.44 -8.99
N PRO A 116 -5.36 -18.49 -9.82
CA PRO A 116 -4.29 -19.50 -9.75
C PRO A 116 -2.88 -18.97 -10.09
N PHE A 117 -2.79 -17.76 -10.67
CA PHE A 117 -1.55 -17.13 -11.11
C PHE A 117 -1.10 -15.96 -10.24
N ILE A 118 -1.88 -15.52 -9.25
CA ILE A 118 -1.37 -14.53 -8.29
C ILE A 118 -0.22 -15.17 -7.50
N PHE A 119 0.83 -14.39 -7.22
CA PHE A 119 2.05 -14.97 -6.65
C PHE A 119 1.84 -15.62 -5.28
N SER A 120 0.82 -15.19 -4.52
CA SER A 120 0.49 -15.78 -3.22
C SER A 120 -0.05 -17.21 -3.36
N GLU A 121 -0.81 -17.52 -4.41
CA GLU A 121 -1.26 -18.88 -4.74
C GLU A 121 -0.12 -19.74 -5.28
N VAL A 122 0.75 -19.14 -6.10
CA VAL A 122 1.98 -19.81 -6.54
C VAL A 122 2.85 -20.16 -5.34
N LEU A 123 3.09 -19.21 -4.43
CA LEU A 123 3.88 -19.42 -3.21
C LEU A 123 3.25 -20.48 -2.30
N GLN A 124 1.92 -20.48 -2.16
CA GLN A 124 1.21 -21.52 -1.40
C GLN A 124 1.39 -22.92 -2.01
N ARG A 125 1.43 -23.03 -3.34
CA ARG A 125 1.64 -24.29 -4.06
C ARG A 125 3.08 -24.78 -3.95
N GLU A 126 4.06 -23.88 -4.12
CA GLU A 126 5.49 -24.21 -4.03
C GLU A 126 5.95 -24.46 -2.57
N MET A 127 5.25 -23.88 -1.59
CA MET A 127 5.55 -24.05 -0.16
C MET A 127 4.33 -24.57 0.62
N PRO A 128 3.90 -25.83 0.38
CA PRO A 128 2.67 -26.39 0.97
C PRO A 128 2.72 -26.56 2.50
N GLN A 129 3.91 -26.47 3.10
CA GLN A 129 4.13 -26.44 4.54
C GLN A 129 3.72 -25.10 5.18
N LEU A 130 3.61 -24.03 4.40
CA LEU A 130 3.16 -22.72 4.87
C LEU A 130 1.66 -22.53 4.65
N ARG A 131 1.08 -21.57 5.38
CA ARG A 131 -0.19 -20.93 5.04
C ARG A 131 0.13 -19.51 4.58
N VAL A 132 -0.09 -19.22 3.30
CA VAL A 132 0.17 -17.90 2.73
C VAL A 132 -1.14 -17.13 2.71
N ILE A 133 -1.22 -16.01 3.43
CA ILE A 133 -2.41 -15.16 3.50
C ILE A 133 -2.16 -13.90 2.69
N ASN A 134 -2.99 -13.68 1.66
CA ASN A 134 -2.95 -12.50 0.83
C ASN A 134 -3.90 -11.41 1.37
N ALA A 135 -3.33 -10.41 2.04
CA ALA A 135 -4.07 -9.26 2.56
C ALA A 135 -3.88 -7.99 1.72
N GLY A 136 -3.48 -8.13 0.45
CA GLY A 136 -3.38 -7.01 -0.46
C GLY A 136 -4.76 -6.49 -0.84
N ILE A 137 -4.95 -5.17 -0.87
CA ILE A 137 -6.20 -4.55 -1.34
C ILE A 137 -5.87 -3.46 -2.37
N VAL A 138 -6.57 -3.48 -3.50
CA VAL A 138 -6.33 -2.51 -4.58
C VAL A 138 -6.55 -1.09 -4.07
N GLY A 139 -5.54 -0.24 -4.28
CA GLY A 139 -5.61 1.19 -3.95
C GLY A 139 -5.36 1.53 -2.48
N TYR A 140 -5.00 0.56 -1.63
CA TYR A 140 -4.59 0.86 -0.26
C TYR A 140 -3.29 1.65 -0.22
N ASN A 141 -3.21 2.58 0.72
CA ASN A 141 -1.97 3.21 1.16
C ASN A 141 -1.42 2.51 2.41
N ASN A 142 -0.23 2.93 2.84
CA ASN A 142 0.42 2.37 4.02
C ASN A 142 -0.38 2.49 5.34
N VAL A 143 -1.27 3.48 5.48
CA VAL A 143 -2.14 3.64 6.65
C VAL A 143 -3.22 2.56 6.65
N GLN A 144 -3.85 2.32 5.50
CA GLN A 144 -4.86 1.27 5.35
C GLN A 144 -4.24 -0.12 5.49
N GLU A 145 -3.03 -0.31 4.99
CA GLU A 145 -2.23 -1.52 5.17
C GLU A 145 -1.90 -1.78 6.65
N ASP A 146 -1.44 -0.77 7.40
CA ASP A 146 -1.17 -0.89 8.84
C ASP A 146 -2.43 -1.24 9.62
N VAL A 147 -3.55 -0.55 9.36
CA VAL A 147 -4.84 -0.84 10.01
C VAL A 147 -5.29 -2.27 9.70
N THR A 148 -5.20 -2.70 8.44
CA THR A 148 -5.56 -4.05 8.01
C THR A 148 -4.69 -5.09 8.70
N MET A 149 -3.37 -4.89 8.70
CA MET A 149 -2.43 -5.76 9.38
C MET A 149 -2.76 -5.87 10.88
N ARG A 150 -2.97 -4.75 11.58
CA ARG A 150 -3.33 -4.75 13.02
C ARG A 150 -4.60 -5.52 13.32
N ARG A 151 -5.62 -5.43 12.45
CA ARG A 151 -6.87 -6.19 12.59
C ARG A 151 -6.66 -7.69 12.37
N LEU A 152 -5.75 -8.07 11.47
CA LEU A 152 -5.48 -9.47 11.13
C LEU A 152 -4.50 -10.18 12.05
N LEU A 153 -3.50 -9.48 12.61
CA LEU A 153 -2.48 -10.03 13.50
C LEU A 153 -3.05 -10.89 14.65
N PRO A 154 -4.05 -10.44 15.45
CA PRO A 154 -4.58 -11.24 16.55
C PRO A 154 -5.37 -12.47 16.06
N LEU A 155 -5.95 -12.42 14.86
CA LEU A 155 -6.77 -13.49 14.29
C LEU A 155 -5.89 -14.59 13.66
N ILE A 156 -4.95 -14.16 12.83
CA ILE A 156 -4.08 -15.04 12.03
C ILE A 156 -2.89 -15.52 12.85
N ARG A 157 -2.36 -14.69 13.74
CA ARG A 157 -1.12 -14.96 14.50
C ARG A 157 0.01 -15.45 13.58
N PRO A 158 0.39 -14.67 12.54
CA PRO A 158 1.43 -15.09 11.61
C PRO A 158 2.79 -15.16 12.30
N GLN A 159 3.66 -16.07 11.83
CA GLN A 159 5.06 -16.13 12.23
C GLN A 159 5.92 -15.16 11.43
N LEU A 160 5.44 -14.75 10.25
CA LEU A 160 6.09 -13.79 9.38
C LEU A 160 5.02 -12.91 8.73
N SER A 161 5.20 -11.59 8.79
CA SER A 161 4.47 -10.64 7.98
C SER A 161 5.44 -10.01 6.98
N VAL A 162 5.06 -9.95 5.71
CA VAL A 162 5.84 -9.33 4.64
C VAL A 162 5.04 -8.17 4.09
N LEU A 163 5.56 -6.95 4.29
CA LEU A 163 4.99 -5.74 3.72
C LEU A 163 5.61 -5.49 2.34
N PHE A 164 4.76 -5.35 1.33
CA PHE A 164 5.15 -4.95 -0.02
C PHE A 164 4.86 -3.46 -0.16
N PHE A 165 5.92 -2.68 -0.27
CA PHE A 165 5.83 -1.24 -0.45
C PHE A 165 5.88 -0.88 -1.93
N CYS A 166 4.90 -0.12 -2.40
CA CYS A 166 4.77 0.41 -3.76
C CYS A 166 4.89 1.94 -3.72
N GLU A 167 5.93 2.48 -4.36
CA GLU A 167 6.27 3.91 -4.26
C GLU A 167 5.13 4.86 -4.68
N ASN A 168 4.27 4.45 -5.62
CA ASN A 168 3.24 5.32 -6.19
C ASN A 168 2.16 5.73 -5.18
N ASN A 169 1.61 4.78 -4.44
CA ASN A 169 0.57 4.99 -3.43
C ASN A 169 1.15 5.17 -2.03
N ASP A 170 2.25 4.49 -1.69
CA ASP A 170 2.75 4.47 -0.31
C ASP A 170 3.68 5.64 0.04
N ALA A 171 4.20 6.34 -0.97
CA ALA A 171 4.95 7.59 -0.75
C ALA A 171 4.06 8.83 -0.85
N LEU A 172 2.95 8.76 -1.59
CA LEU A 172 2.15 9.92 -1.99
C LEU A 172 0.81 10.04 -1.27
N ALA A 173 0.29 8.96 -0.69
CA ALA A 173 -1.04 8.92 -0.07
C ALA A 173 -1.00 8.58 1.42
N ASN A 174 -0.12 9.22 2.19
CA ASN A 174 0.04 8.99 3.64
C ASN A 174 -0.72 9.99 4.51
N ASP A 175 -1.84 10.53 4.04
CA ASP A 175 -2.68 11.38 4.88
C ASP A 175 -3.55 10.53 5.81
N ARG A 176 -3.35 10.71 7.12
CA ARG A 176 -4.31 10.30 8.15
C ARG A 176 -5.56 11.19 8.18
N ASN A 177 -5.58 12.27 7.39
CA ASN A 177 -6.60 13.29 7.47
C ASN A 177 -7.83 12.87 6.66
N ASP A 178 -8.79 12.38 7.43
CA ASP A 178 -10.20 12.72 7.36
C ASP A 178 -10.92 12.25 6.09
N HIS A 179 -11.72 11.19 6.29
CA HIS A 179 -12.67 10.60 5.34
C HIS A 179 -12.05 9.52 4.43
N PHE A 180 -11.97 8.31 4.99
CA PHE A 180 -12.13 7.11 4.17
C PHE A 180 -13.46 7.17 3.41
#